data_AF-A0A525CPQ4-F1
#
_entry.id   AF-A0A525CPQ4-F1
#
_cell.length_a   1.000
_cell.length_b   1.000
_cell.length_c   1.000
_cell.angle_alpha   90.00
_cell.angle_beta   90.00
_cell.angle_gamma   90.00
#
_symmetry.space_group_name_H-M   'P 1'
#
loop_
_entity.id
_entity.type
_entity.pdbx_description
1 polymer ?
#
loop_
_entity_poly.entity_id
_entity_poly.type
_entity_poly.pdbx_seq_one_letter_code
_entity_poly.pdbx_strand_id
1 'polypeptide(L)' 'ISSKTMEAKGVKGLYFIGEVLDVTGWLGGYNLQWAWSSGWCAGQYI' A
#
# COMPACT_ATOMS: atom_id res chain seq x y z
N ILE A 1 -3.32 9.14 -0.11
CA ILE A 1 -2.13 8.29 -0.35
C ILE A 1 -1.55 8.62 -1.73
N SER A 2 -0.23 8.59 -1.86
CA SER A 2 0.49 8.59 -3.14
C SER A 2 0.44 7.19 -3.76
N SER A 3 -0.01 7.05 -5.00
CA SER A 3 -0.10 5.74 -5.67
C SER A 3 1.26 5.13 -6.02
N LYS A 4 2.34 5.93 -6.03
CA LYS A 4 3.71 5.47 -6.37
C LYS A 4 4.56 5.13 -5.15
N THR A 5 4.26 5.71 -3.99
CA THR A 5 5.12 5.60 -2.80
C THR A 5 4.37 5.11 -1.56
N MET A 6 3.04 5.07 -1.60
CA MET A 6 2.18 4.75 -0.46
C MET A 6 2.28 5.73 0.73
N GLU A 7 2.85 6.93 0.51
CA GLU A 7 2.94 7.98 1.53
C GLU A 7 1.61 8.75 1.68
N ALA A 8 1.28 9.15 2.91
CA ALA A 8 0.13 9.99 3.23
C ALA A 8 0.36 11.42 2.71
N LYS A 9 -0.60 11.95 1.93
CA LYS A 9 -0.47 13.28 1.31
C LYS A 9 -0.40 14.43 2.33
N GLY A 10 -0.96 14.24 3.53
CA GLY A 10 -1.05 15.26 4.58
C GLY A 10 -0.01 15.15 5.69
N VAL A 11 0.76 14.06 5.73
CA VAL A 11 1.74 13.80 6.79
C VAL A 11 2.97 13.16 6.16
N LYS A 12 4.07 13.91 6.11
CA LYS A 12 5.34 13.41 5.55
C LYS A 12 5.91 12.30 6.41
N GLY A 13 6.45 11.27 5.77
CA GLY A 13 7.06 10.11 6.45
C GLY A 13 6.04 9.11 7.03
N LEU A 14 4.73 9.32 6.82
CA LEU A 14 3.70 8.38 7.22
C LEU A 14 3.23 7.57 5.99
N TYR A 15 3.28 6.25 6.10
CA TYR A 15 2.94 5.33 5.00
C TYR A 15 1.87 4.33 5.44
N PHE A 16 1.01 3.94 4.51
CA PHE A 16 -0.02 2.92 4.73
C PHE A 16 0.03 1.90 3.60
N ILE A 17 -0.08 0.60 3.93
CA ILE A 17 0.05 -0.50 2.97
C ILE A 17 -0.94 -1.62 3.29
N GLY A 18 -1.23 -2.48 2.31
CA GLY A 18 -2.10 -3.63 2.49
C GLY A 18 -3.56 -3.27 2.78
N GLU A 19 -4.22 -4.12 3.54
CA GLU A 19 -5.69 -4.12 3.75
C GLU A 19 -6.20 -2.93 4.58
N VAL A 20 -5.32 -2.16 5.24
CA VAL A 20 -5.72 -0.91 5.90
C VAL A 20 -6.14 0.17 4.88
N LEU A 21 -5.73 0.01 3.62
CA LEU A 21 -6.16 0.86 2.52
C LEU A 21 -7.47 0.33 1.94
N ASP A 22 -8.28 1.25 1.41
CA ASP A 22 -9.54 0.94 0.71
C ASP A 22 -9.29 0.31 -0.67
N VAL A 23 -8.71 -0.90 -0.66
CA VAL A 23 -8.41 -1.72 -1.82
C VAL A 23 -8.75 -3.15 -1.46
N THR A 24 -9.80 -3.67 -2.08
CA THR A 24 -10.27 -5.05 -1.86
C THR A 24 -10.17 -5.85 -3.16
N GLY A 25 -9.36 -6.89 -3.14
CA GLY A 25 -9.26 -7.87 -4.21
C GLY A 25 -10.31 -8.97 -4.08
N TRP A 26 -10.57 -9.67 -5.18
CA TRP A 26 -11.43 -10.86 -5.18
C TRP A 26 -10.79 -12.03 -4.42
N LEU A 27 -11.58 -13.05 -4.08
CA LEU A 27 -11.05 -14.30 -3.56
C LEU A 27 -10.12 -14.95 -4.61
N GLY A 28 -8.99 -15.50 -4.16
CA GLY A 28 -7.98 -16.08 -5.06
C GLY A 28 -6.58 -15.47 -4.94
N GLY A 29 -6.25 -14.87 -3.79
CA GLY A 29 -4.89 -14.38 -3.51
C GLY A 29 -4.62 -12.92 -3.90
N TYR A 30 -5.60 -12.21 -4.46
CA TYR A 30 -5.43 -10.80 -4.86
C TYR A 30 -5.13 -9.86 -3.69
N ASN A 31 -5.73 -10.10 -2.51
CA ASN A 31 -5.42 -9.31 -1.31
C ASN A 31 -3.98 -9.52 -0.82
N LEU A 32 -3.45 -10.74 -0.95
CA LEU A 32 -2.05 -11.00 -0.63
C LEU A 32 -1.13 -10.31 -1.65
N GLN A 33 -1.42 -10.45 -2.95
CA GLN A 33 -0.67 -9.74 -3.99
C GLN A 33 -0.65 -8.22 -3.76
N TRP A 34 -1.78 -7.65 -3.34
CA TRP A 34 -1.88 -6.24 -2.96
C TRP A 34 -1.01 -5.90 -1.75
N ALA A 35 -1.07 -6.70 -0.68
CA ALA A 35 -0.24 -6.49 0.50
C ALA A 35 1.26 -6.52 0.16
N TRP A 36 1.70 -7.48 -0.66
CA TRP A 36 3.09 -7.58 -1.10
C TRP A 36 3.52 -6.40 -1.98
N SER A 37 2.70 -6.06 -2.98
CA SER A 37 3.05 -5.02 -3.95
C SER A 37 3.08 -3.63 -3.32
N SER A 38 2.10 -3.31 -2.47
CA SER A 38 2.04 -2.03 -1.75
C SER A 38 3.15 -1.93 -0.69
N GLY A 39 3.44 -3.01 0.04
CA GLY A 39 4.54 -3.08 0.99
C GLY A 39 5.90 -2.88 0.33
N TRP A 40 6.17 -3.58 -0.77
CA TRP A 40 7.39 -3.39 -1.56
C TRP A 40 7.53 -1.95 -2.04
N CYS A 41 6.44 -1.41 -2.60
CA CYS A 41 6.39 -0.05 -3.10
C CYS A 41 6.72 0.98 -2.01
N ALA A 42 6.14 0.87 -0.80
CA ALA A 42 6.47 1.76 0.31
C ALA A 42 7.92 1.62 0.78
N GLY A 43 8.42 0.38 0.90
CA GLY A 43 9.78 0.10 1.38
C GLY A 43 10.90 0.62 0.49
N GLN A 44 10.63 0.95 -0.78
CA GLN A 44 11.61 1.59 -1.68
C GLN A 44 11.76 3.10 -1.43
N TYR A 45 10.88 3.73 -0.65
CA TYR A 45 10.85 5.18 -0.43
C TYR A 45 10.80 5.55 1.07
N ILE A 46 11.10 4.60 1.96
CA ILE A 46 11.37 4.83 3.38
C ILE A 46 12.84 5.19 3.58
#